data_AF-A0A6C0UNC4-F1
#
_entry.id   AF-A0A6C0UNC4-F1
#
_cell.length_a   1.000
_cell.length_b   1.000
_cell.length_c   1.000
_cell.angle_alpha   90.00
_cell.angle_beta   90.00
_cell.angle_gamma   90.00
#
_symmetry.space_group_name_H-M   'P 1'
#
loop_
_entity.id
_entity.type
_entity.pdbx_description
1 polymer ?
#
loop_
_entity_poly.entity_id
_entity_poly.type
_entity_poly.pdbx_seq_one_letter_code
_entity_poly.pdbx_strand_id
1 'polypeptide(L)'
;MGFEDLDDGEGYTQYGKGDNLYVLPTKIACDTGSYEGNTYKQLKCEFDAVPETGGPKGRVPAWISSRITIRGEEHSSHLATWLLAVEKLEEVLTDLGASEELIEAIQNGEKTYKAETDDENRALQEAVARHVGGCYVKAGSKFGGSGDDRYSKVAEFHEGVSKDDFEDAIEEGAGDEEDGDSGDAVDDASSDDAAASDEDDGEELL
;
A
#
# COMPACT_ATOMS: atom_id res chain seq x y z
N MET A 1 9.36 20.03 -18.08
CA MET A 1 8.78 18.99 -18.94
C MET A 1 8.30 17.93 -17.97
N GLY A 2 7.03 17.71 -17.65
CA GLY A 2 5.75 18.15 -18.20
C GLY A 2 4.81 17.02 -17.80
N PHE A 3 4.39 16.98 -16.53
CA PHE A 3 3.36 16.06 -16.06
C PHE A 3 2.02 16.64 -16.52
N GLU A 4 1.70 16.43 -17.79
CA GLU A 4 0.42 16.79 -18.38
C GLU A 4 -0.61 15.71 -18.00
N ASP A 5 -1.74 16.18 -17.46
CA ASP A 5 -3.04 15.51 -17.36
C ASP A 5 -3.10 14.15 -16.64
N LEU A 6 -3.45 14.17 -15.35
CA LEU A 6 -4.29 13.14 -14.74
C LEU A 6 -5.44 13.81 -13.98
N ASP A 7 -6.49 13.99 -14.78
CA ASP A 7 -7.87 14.44 -14.58
C ASP A 7 -8.41 14.54 -13.14
N ASP A 8 -9.13 15.64 -12.92
CA ASP A 8 -9.67 16.13 -11.65
C ASP A 8 -11.02 15.47 -11.28
N GLY A 9 -11.13 14.13 -11.37
CA GLY A 9 -12.43 13.46 -11.19
C GLY A 9 -12.49 11.98 -10.84
N GLU A 10 -11.38 11.25 -10.70
CA GLU A 10 -11.43 9.78 -10.66
C GLU A 10 -11.40 9.18 -9.24
N GLY A 11 -12.31 8.23 -9.00
CA GLY A 11 -12.36 7.41 -7.81
C GLY A 11 -11.09 6.57 -7.65
N TYR A 12 -10.81 6.15 -6.41
CA TYR A 12 -9.68 5.26 -6.14
C TYR A 12 -9.79 3.97 -6.96
N THR A 13 -8.69 3.55 -7.56
CA THR A 13 -8.64 2.31 -8.35
C THR A 13 -8.58 1.12 -7.41
N GLN A 14 -9.34 0.07 -7.73
CA GLN A 14 -9.32 -1.18 -6.99
C GLN A 14 -8.32 -2.15 -7.63
N TYR A 15 -7.35 -2.61 -6.83
CA TYR A 15 -6.30 -3.56 -7.18
C TYR A 15 -6.49 -4.88 -6.44
N GLY A 16 -6.23 -6.01 -7.09
CA GLY A 16 -6.41 -7.36 -6.57
C GLY A 16 -5.76 -7.61 -5.21
N LYS A 17 -6.36 -8.49 -4.41
CA LYS A 17 -5.85 -8.82 -3.07
C LYS A 17 -4.52 -9.55 -3.22
N GLY A 18 -3.47 -9.05 -2.55
CA GLY A 18 -2.16 -9.68 -2.59
C GLY A 18 -1.32 -9.28 -3.80
N ASP A 19 -1.82 -8.36 -4.64
CA ASP A 19 -1.02 -7.78 -5.71
C ASP A 19 0.06 -6.88 -5.10
N ASN A 20 1.26 -6.98 -5.64
CA ASN A 20 2.29 -5.97 -5.44
C ASN A 20 2.04 -4.79 -6.37
N LEU A 21 2.16 -3.60 -5.81
CA LEU A 21 1.99 -2.33 -6.49
C LEU A 21 3.28 -1.55 -6.38
N TYR A 22 3.69 -0.91 -7.47
CA TYR A 22 4.63 0.19 -7.40
C TYR A 22 3.85 1.44 -7.06
N VAL A 23 4.19 2.08 -5.93
CA VAL A 23 3.50 3.27 -5.43
C VAL A 23 4.43 4.48 -5.38
N LEU A 24 3.92 5.63 -5.80
CA LEU A 24 4.59 6.93 -5.76
C LEU A 24 3.75 7.91 -4.94
N PRO A 25 4.28 8.51 -3.85
CA PRO A 25 3.53 9.49 -3.07
C PRO A 25 3.23 10.74 -3.90
N THR A 26 1.94 11.08 -4.05
CA THR A 26 1.49 12.30 -4.75
C THR A 26 0.98 13.37 -3.80
N LYS A 27 0.54 12.97 -2.60
CA LYS A 27 0.09 13.92 -1.56
C LYS A 27 0.33 13.36 -0.17
N ILE A 28 0.82 14.20 0.73
CA ILE A 28 1.00 13.88 2.14
C ILE A 28 0.37 15.00 2.94
N ALA A 29 -0.58 14.67 3.82
CA ALA A 29 -1.31 15.64 4.63
C ALA A 29 -1.41 15.16 6.08
N CYS A 30 -1.33 16.08 7.04
CA CYS A 30 -1.77 15.79 8.40
C CYS A 30 -3.27 15.49 8.40
N ASP A 31 -3.64 14.40 9.05
CA ASP A 31 -5.03 14.06 9.33
C ASP A 31 -5.18 13.69 10.80
N THR A 32 -6.26 14.16 11.42
CA THR A 32 -6.59 13.84 12.80
C THR A 32 -7.81 12.94 12.78
N GLY A 33 -7.59 11.68 12.42
CA GLY A 33 -8.63 10.67 12.45
C GLY A 33 -9.02 10.35 13.89
N SER A 34 -10.32 10.20 14.15
CA SER A 34 -10.81 9.47 15.31
C SER A 34 -11.29 8.10 14.84
N TYR A 35 -10.61 7.04 15.25
CA TYR A 35 -11.08 5.67 15.00
C TYR A 35 -11.37 5.01 16.35
N GLU A 36 -12.57 4.46 16.51
CA GLU A 36 -13.01 3.73 17.72
C GLU A 36 -12.80 4.51 19.04
N GLY A 37 -12.98 5.83 19.03
CA GLY A 37 -12.84 6.67 20.22
C GLY A 37 -11.40 6.97 20.66
N ASN A 38 -10.39 6.48 19.91
CA ASN A 38 -9.00 6.87 20.10
C ASN A 38 -8.67 8.03 19.15
N THR A 39 -8.25 9.17 19.74
CA THR A 39 -7.73 10.30 18.97
C THR A 39 -6.24 10.09 18.79
N TYR A 40 -5.82 9.76 17.58
CA TYR A 40 -4.41 9.71 17.23
C TYR A 40 -4.13 10.64 16.05
N LYS A 41 -2.94 11.25 16.06
CA LYS A 41 -2.46 12.02 14.91
C LYS A 41 -1.97 11.02 13.85
N GLN A 42 -2.38 11.22 12.60
CA GLN A 42 -1.96 10.40 11.47
C GLN A 42 -1.55 11.29 10.30
N LEU A 43 -0.84 10.69 9.35
CA LEU A 43 -0.59 11.24 8.03
C LEU A 43 -1.50 10.49 7.07
N LYS A 44 -2.27 11.25 6.28
CA LYS A 44 -2.95 10.73 5.11
C LYS A 44 -1.99 10.90 3.92
N CYS A 45 -1.63 9.79 3.30
CA CYS A 45 -0.85 9.76 2.07
C CYS A 45 -1.75 9.31 0.92
N GLU A 46 -1.63 9.96 -0.22
CA GLU A 46 -2.20 9.51 -1.50
C GLU A 46 -1.04 9.12 -2.40
N PHE A 47 -1.19 7.98 -3.06
CA PHE A 47 -0.20 7.41 -3.96
C PHE A 47 -0.81 7.23 -5.33
N ASP A 48 -0.02 7.51 -6.36
CA ASP A 48 -0.25 6.86 -7.65
C ASP A 48 0.33 5.45 -7.56
N ALA A 49 -0.39 4.47 -8.09
CA ALA A 49 -0.06 3.07 -8.04
C ALA A 49 -0.11 2.45 -9.44
N VAL A 50 0.76 1.48 -9.68
CA VAL A 50 0.77 0.65 -10.88
C VAL A 50 0.96 -0.82 -10.47
N PRO A 51 0.15 -1.76 -10.97
CA PRO A 51 0.36 -3.19 -10.71
C PRO A 51 1.66 -3.68 -11.32
N GLU A 52 2.35 -4.57 -10.61
CA GLU A 52 3.55 -5.25 -11.14
C GLU A 52 3.24 -6.08 -12.39
N THR A 53 2.00 -6.55 -12.54
CA THR A 53 1.56 -7.44 -13.62
C THR A 53 1.08 -6.73 -14.89
N GLY A 54 1.31 -5.42 -15.04
CA GLY A 54 0.91 -4.69 -16.25
C GLY A 54 -0.60 -4.41 -16.31
N GLY A 55 -1.09 -3.54 -15.43
CA GLY A 55 -2.50 -3.15 -15.35
C GLY A 55 -2.74 -1.63 -15.35
N PRO A 56 -4.00 -1.17 -15.26
CA PRO A 56 -4.33 0.25 -15.27
C PRO A 56 -3.68 0.96 -14.08
N LYS A 57 -3.07 2.12 -14.37
CA LYS A 57 -2.59 3.04 -13.33
C LYS A 57 -3.78 3.62 -12.57
N GLY A 58 -3.55 4.01 -11.33
CA GLY A 58 -4.64 4.48 -10.48
C GLY A 58 -4.18 4.96 -9.12
N ARG A 59 -5.07 5.57 -8.34
CA ARG A 59 -4.73 6.14 -7.03
C ARG A 59 -5.12 5.25 -5.86
N VAL A 60 -4.24 5.16 -4.87
CA VAL A 60 -4.44 4.41 -3.62
C VAL A 60 -4.17 5.33 -2.42
N PRO A 61 -5.12 5.49 -1.49
CA PRO A 61 -4.85 6.20 -0.25
C PRO A 61 -4.25 5.24 0.80
N ALA A 62 -3.33 5.76 1.62
CA ALA A 62 -2.91 5.12 2.86
C ALA A 62 -3.03 6.09 4.04
N TRP A 63 -3.43 5.58 5.20
CA TRP A 63 -3.42 6.31 6.46
C TRP A 63 -2.35 5.72 7.33
N ILE A 64 -1.32 6.51 7.59
CA ILE A 64 -0.11 6.09 8.25
C ILE A 64 -0.04 6.83 9.58
N SER A 65 0.22 6.13 10.69
CA SER A 65 0.37 6.79 11.99
C SER A 65 1.51 7.81 11.97
N SER A 66 1.37 8.96 12.66
CA SER A 66 2.48 9.91 12.87
C SER A 66 3.56 9.40 13.83
N ARG A 67 3.39 8.18 14.33
CA ARG A 67 4.35 7.47 15.17
C ARG A 67 5.38 6.79 14.28
N ILE A 68 6.65 6.84 14.66
CA ILE A 68 7.73 6.05 14.05
C ILE A 68 8.21 5.07 15.11
N THR A 69 7.98 3.78 14.86
CA THR A 69 8.47 2.68 15.69
C THR A 69 8.75 1.52 14.79
N ILE A 70 9.96 1.00 14.83
CA ILE A 70 10.34 -0.22 14.16
C ILE A 70 10.27 -1.31 15.22
N ARG A 71 9.56 -2.39 14.92
CA ARG A 71 9.64 -3.65 15.67
C ARG A 71 9.82 -4.73 14.62
N GLY A 72 10.38 -5.87 15.00
CA GLY A 72 10.33 -7.07 14.17
C GLY A 72 8.87 -7.50 13.88
N GLU A 73 8.66 -8.75 13.49
CA GLU A 73 7.48 -9.30 12.81
C GLU A 73 6.06 -9.00 13.37
N GLU A 74 5.87 -8.28 14.48
CA GLU A 74 4.56 -7.81 14.94
C GLU A 74 4.54 -6.31 15.32
N HIS A 75 3.80 -5.55 14.50
CA HIS A 75 3.37 -4.16 14.65
C HIS A 75 4.48 -3.10 14.77
N SER A 76 5.18 -2.90 13.65
CA SER A 76 5.89 -1.66 13.31
C SER A 76 4.92 -0.59 12.78
N SER A 77 5.29 0.69 12.88
CA SER A 77 4.52 1.76 12.24
C SER A 77 4.71 1.70 10.73
N HIS A 78 3.60 1.74 9.98
CA HIS A 78 3.61 1.88 8.51
C HIS A 78 4.47 3.07 8.02
N LEU A 79 4.64 4.13 8.84
CA LEU A 79 5.49 5.27 8.46
C LEU A 79 6.96 4.89 8.55
N ALA A 80 7.32 4.16 9.59
CA ALA A 80 8.68 3.75 9.81
C ALA A 80 9.10 2.70 8.77
N THR A 81 8.23 1.75 8.46
CA THR A 81 8.50 0.75 7.41
C THR A 81 8.62 1.41 6.05
N TRP A 82 7.77 2.39 5.74
CA TRP A 82 7.89 3.16 4.51
C TRP A 82 9.20 3.93 4.43
N LEU A 83 9.55 4.70 5.47
CA LEU A 83 10.78 5.50 5.51
C LEU A 83 12.05 4.65 5.46
N LEU A 84 12.01 3.43 6.00
CA LEU A 84 13.07 2.45 5.82
C LEU A 84 13.15 1.95 4.39
N ALA A 85 12.01 1.57 3.80
CA ALA A 85 11.96 1.08 2.43
C ALA A 85 12.57 2.10 1.44
N VAL A 86 12.29 3.38 1.61
CA VAL A 86 12.88 4.46 0.78
C VAL A 86 14.26 4.94 1.24
N GLU A 87 14.83 4.34 2.30
CA GLU A 87 16.11 4.76 2.88
C GLU A 87 16.15 6.24 3.34
N LYS A 88 15.01 6.80 3.76
CA LYS A 88 14.87 8.21 4.19
C LYS A 88 14.64 8.43 5.68
N LEU A 89 14.61 7.35 6.47
CA LEU A 89 14.35 7.44 7.90
C LEU A 89 15.32 8.38 8.64
N GLU A 90 16.63 8.25 8.39
CA GLU A 90 17.66 9.04 9.07
C GLU A 90 17.55 10.53 8.70
N GLU A 91 17.36 10.83 7.42
CA GLU A 91 17.20 12.19 6.90
C GLU A 91 15.97 12.89 7.53
N VAL A 92 14.83 12.19 7.58
CA VAL A 92 13.60 12.70 8.19
C VAL A 92 13.78 12.95 9.69
N LEU A 93 14.36 12.00 10.43
CA LEU A 93 14.54 12.15 11.87
C LEU A 93 15.56 13.24 12.22
N THR A 94 16.62 13.39 11.41
CA THR A 94 17.63 14.44 11.57
C THR A 94 17.00 15.83 11.38
N ASP A 95 16.14 16.00 10.37
CA ASP A 95 15.41 17.26 10.14
C ASP A 95 14.48 17.63 11.30
N LEU A 96 13.98 16.62 12.02
CA LEU A 96 13.16 16.79 13.23
C LEU A 96 13.99 17.03 14.49
N GLY A 97 15.32 17.12 14.37
CA GLY A 97 16.24 17.37 15.47
C GLY A 97 16.52 16.15 16.34
N ALA A 98 16.27 14.93 15.84
CA ALA A 98 16.67 13.72 16.53
C ALA A 98 18.20 13.59 16.58
N SER A 99 18.74 13.11 17.70
CA SER A 99 20.16 12.77 17.79
C SER A 99 20.46 11.44 17.09
N GLU A 100 21.71 11.24 16.67
CA GLU A 100 22.19 9.98 16.09
C GLU A 100 21.88 8.77 16.99
N GLU A 101 22.09 8.90 18.31
CA GLU A 101 21.72 7.88 19.30
C GLU A 101 20.20 7.56 19.31
N LEU A 102 19.35 8.56 19.10
CA LEU A 102 17.90 8.35 19.03
C LEU A 102 17.51 7.65 17.72
N ILE A 103 18.16 8.01 16.61
CA ILE A 103 17.95 7.39 15.30
C ILE A 103 18.31 5.91 15.35
N GLU A 104 19.51 5.57 15.83
CA GLU A 104 19.97 4.18 15.99
C GLU A 104 19.01 3.38 16.90
N ALA A 105 18.60 3.95 18.03
CA ALA A 105 17.66 3.30 18.94
C ALA A 105 16.27 3.09 18.31
N ILE A 106 15.81 3.99 17.42
CA ILE A 106 14.56 3.81 16.69
C ILE A 106 14.71 2.71 15.62
N GLN A 107 15.83 2.70 14.89
CA GLN A 107 16.15 1.67 13.89
C GLN A 107 16.20 0.27 14.50
N ASN A 108 16.80 0.14 15.69
CA ASN A 108 16.86 -1.10 16.45
C ASN A 108 15.54 -1.46 17.17
N GLY A 109 14.54 -0.58 17.09
CA GLY A 109 13.22 -0.78 17.72
C GLY A 109 13.19 -0.62 19.23
N GLU A 110 14.23 -0.03 19.81
CA GLU A 110 14.37 0.24 21.24
C GLU A 110 13.61 1.49 21.66
N LYS A 111 13.48 2.47 20.75
CA LYS A 111 12.78 3.74 20.98
C LYS A 111 11.67 3.99 19.96
N THR A 112 10.83 4.98 20.28
CA THR A 112 9.72 5.44 19.45
C THR A 112 9.83 6.94 19.29
N TYR A 113 9.77 7.44 18.06
CA TYR A 113 9.46 8.84 17.80
C TYR A 113 7.95 8.99 17.63
N LYS A 114 7.37 10.03 18.24
CA LYS A 114 5.93 10.30 18.16
C LYS A 114 5.73 11.81 18.13
N ALA A 115 5.14 12.31 17.05
CA ALA A 115 4.63 13.67 17.02
C ALA A 115 3.38 13.76 17.93
N GLU A 116 3.45 14.56 18.99
CA GLU A 116 2.39 14.70 19.99
C GLU A 116 1.54 15.95 19.76
N THR A 117 2.11 16.97 19.12
CA THR A 117 1.48 18.25 18.81
C THR A 117 1.14 18.40 17.32
N ASP A 118 0.25 19.33 16.99
CA ASP A 118 -0.07 19.66 15.60
C ASP A 118 1.12 20.29 14.87
N ASP A 119 1.95 21.06 15.57
CA ASP A 119 3.17 21.66 15.02
C ASP A 119 4.23 20.61 14.72
N GLU A 120 4.43 19.64 15.63
CA GLU A 120 5.33 18.49 15.37
C GLU A 120 4.81 17.62 14.24
N ASN A 121 3.50 17.41 14.14
CA ASN A 121 2.92 16.62 13.05
C ASN A 121 3.08 17.33 11.71
N ARG A 122 2.94 18.66 11.68
CA ARG A 122 3.24 19.47 10.48
C ARG A 122 4.71 19.41 10.12
N ALA A 123 5.61 19.54 11.10
CA ALA A 123 7.05 19.41 10.86
C ALA A 123 7.40 18.03 10.30
N LEU A 124 6.79 16.96 10.84
CA LEU A 124 6.93 15.60 10.32
C LEU A 124 6.40 15.49 8.88
N GLN A 125 5.22 16.02 8.58
CA GLN A 125 4.67 16.05 7.23
C GLN A 125 5.63 16.74 6.25
N GLU A 126 6.17 17.90 6.61
CA GLU A 126 7.07 18.68 5.78
C GLU A 126 8.42 17.97 5.58
N ALA A 127 8.98 17.35 6.62
CA ALA A 127 10.21 16.57 6.54
C ALA A 127 10.03 15.34 5.64
N VAL A 128 8.94 14.60 5.82
CA VAL A 128 8.62 13.43 4.98
C VAL A 128 8.46 13.87 3.52
N ALA A 129 7.60 14.86 3.24
CA ALA A 129 7.34 15.33 1.88
C ALA A 129 8.61 15.81 1.14
N ARG A 130 9.57 16.39 1.87
CA ARG A 130 10.85 16.83 1.31
C ARG A 130 11.73 15.66 0.85
N HIS A 131 11.77 14.58 1.62
CA HIS A 131 12.74 13.50 1.41
C HIS A 131 12.19 12.34 0.59
N VAL A 132 10.89 12.07 0.65
CA VAL A 132 10.25 10.92 -0.03
C VAL A 132 9.60 11.28 -1.37
N GLY A 133 9.55 12.58 -1.71
CA GLY A 133 8.97 13.04 -2.96
C GLY A 133 9.68 12.43 -4.17
N GLY A 134 8.93 11.74 -5.04
CA GLY A 134 9.49 11.11 -6.23
C GLY A 134 10.14 9.73 -6.01
N CYS A 135 10.09 9.18 -4.79
CA CYS A 135 10.56 7.82 -4.51
C CYS A 135 9.46 6.80 -4.81
N TYR A 136 9.77 5.80 -5.64
CA TYR A 136 8.90 4.64 -5.83
C TYR A 136 9.13 3.62 -4.73
N VAL A 137 8.06 2.93 -4.33
CA VAL A 137 8.13 1.84 -3.35
C VAL A 137 7.29 0.68 -3.84
N LYS A 138 7.82 -0.53 -3.72
CA LYS A 138 7.04 -1.74 -3.89
C LYS A 138 6.21 -1.98 -2.63
N ALA A 139 4.90 -2.07 -2.79
CA ALA A 139 3.95 -2.17 -1.69
C ALA A 139 2.86 -3.21 -1.95
N GLY A 140 2.49 -3.95 -0.91
CA GLY A 140 1.40 -4.93 -0.97
C GLY A 140 0.03 -4.26 -0.84
N SER A 141 -0.92 -4.67 -1.68
CA SER A 141 -2.32 -4.26 -1.59
C SER A 141 -3.11 -5.15 -0.61
N LYS A 142 -3.97 -4.54 0.21
CA LYS A 142 -4.99 -5.25 0.99
C LYS A 142 -6.36 -4.65 0.76
N PHE A 143 -7.33 -5.51 0.49
CA PHE A 143 -8.73 -5.16 0.61
C PHE A 143 -9.19 -5.25 2.06
N GLY A 144 -9.99 -4.28 2.49
CA GLY A 144 -10.91 -4.49 3.61
C GLY A 144 -11.81 -5.71 3.30
N GLY A 145 -12.33 -6.38 4.32
CA GLY A 145 -13.14 -7.60 4.14
C GLY A 145 -14.31 -7.40 3.16
N SER A 146 -15.02 -8.49 2.85
CA SER A 146 -16.06 -8.63 1.81
C SER A 146 -17.27 -7.65 1.83
N GLY A 147 -17.23 -6.57 2.61
CA GLY A 147 -18.17 -5.45 2.60
C GLY A 147 -17.53 -4.05 2.53
N ASP A 148 -16.22 -3.93 2.34
CA ASP A 148 -15.54 -2.63 2.13
C ASP A 148 -15.23 -2.48 0.62
N ASP A 149 -16.30 -2.24 -0.12
CA ASP A 149 -16.38 -2.11 -1.58
C ASP A 149 -15.68 -0.87 -2.15
N ARG A 150 -14.92 -0.14 -1.33
CA ARG A 150 -14.57 1.25 -1.64
C ARG A 150 -13.08 1.55 -1.72
N TYR A 151 -12.17 0.73 -1.18
CA TYR A 151 -10.75 1.12 -1.15
C TYR A 151 -9.76 -0.06 -1.19
N SER A 152 -8.89 -0.08 -2.19
CA SER A 152 -7.56 -0.67 -2.04
C SER A 152 -6.76 0.22 -1.10
N LYS A 153 -6.08 -0.36 -0.11
CA LYS A 153 -5.16 0.36 0.78
C LYS A 153 -3.78 -0.28 0.69
N VAL A 154 -2.74 0.54 0.82
CA VAL A 154 -1.39 0.03 1.03
C VAL A 154 -1.33 -0.65 2.39
N ALA A 155 -0.94 -1.91 2.41
CA ALA A 155 -0.82 -2.70 3.63
C ALA A 155 0.61 -2.76 4.13
N GLU A 156 1.56 -3.00 3.24
CA GLU A 156 2.96 -3.23 3.60
C GLU A 156 3.87 -2.56 2.56
N PHE A 157 4.98 -1.99 3.02
CA PHE A 157 6.02 -1.41 2.18
C PHE A 157 7.22 -2.35 2.23
N HIS A 158 7.68 -2.82 1.06
CA HIS A 158 8.73 -3.83 0.96
C HIS A 158 10.10 -3.20 0.74
N GLU A 159 10.24 -2.45 -0.35
CA GLU A 159 11.52 -1.85 -0.75
C GLU A 159 11.31 -0.60 -1.62
N GLY A 160 12.25 0.33 -1.54
CA GLY A 160 12.36 1.47 -2.44
C GLY A 160 12.88 1.02 -3.79
N VAL A 161 12.33 1.59 -4.84
CA VAL A 161 12.63 1.22 -6.23
C VAL A 161 13.08 2.47 -6.96
N SER A 162 14.14 2.36 -7.78
CA SER A 162 14.55 3.48 -8.62
C SER A 162 13.54 3.72 -9.74
N LYS A 163 13.58 4.90 -10.37
CA LYS A 163 12.70 5.18 -11.51
C LYS A 163 12.98 4.22 -12.68
N ASP A 164 14.26 3.94 -12.93
CA ASP A 164 14.68 3.06 -14.02
C ASP A 164 14.19 1.63 -13.77
N ASP A 165 14.39 1.09 -12.55
CA ASP A 165 13.90 -0.26 -12.20
C ASP A 165 12.36 -0.36 -12.26
N PHE A 166 11.66 0.72 -11.90
CA PHE A 166 10.20 0.79 -12.05
C PHE A 166 9.80 0.77 -13.53
N GLU A 167 10.43 1.58 -14.36
CA GLU A 167 10.12 1.66 -15.79
C GLU A 167 10.42 0.32 -16.49
N ASP A 168 11.56 -0.30 -16.20
CA ASP A 168 11.95 -1.62 -16.70
C ASP A 168 10.93 -2.69 -16.28
N ALA A 169 10.53 -2.75 -15.01
CA ALA A 169 9.56 -3.73 -14.52
C ALA A 169 8.18 -3.59 -15.19
N ILE A 170 7.74 -2.36 -15.48
CA ILE A 170 6.49 -2.11 -16.20
C ILE A 170 6.61 -2.46 -17.69
N GLU A 171 7.76 -2.20 -18.32
CA GLU A 171 8.01 -2.59 -19.71
C GLU A 171 8.09 -4.12 -19.87
N GLU A 172 8.73 -4.82 -18.93
CA GLU A 172 8.82 -6.28 -18.92
C GLU A 172 7.47 -6.95 -18.60
N GLY A 173 6.71 -6.40 -17.65
CA GLY A 173 5.38 -6.91 -17.26
C GLY A 173 4.28 -6.65 -18.29
N ALA A 174 4.48 -5.69 -19.20
CA ALA A 174 3.58 -5.42 -20.33
C ALA A 174 3.91 -6.27 -21.58
N GLY A 175 4.94 -7.12 -21.51
CA GLY A 175 5.22 -8.13 -22.53
C GLY A 175 4.13 -9.19 -22.54
N ASP A 176 3.14 -8.99 -23.41
CA ASP A 176 2.12 -9.97 -23.77
C ASP A 176 2.74 -11.37 -23.88
N GLU A 177 2.17 -12.34 -23.18
CA GLU A 177 2.25 -13.73 -23.62
C GLU A 177 1.85 -13.68 -25.09
N GLU A 178 2.75 -14.08 -26.01
CA GLU A 178 2.31 -14.35 -27.38
C GLU A 178 1.11 -15.29 -27.24
N ASP A 179 -0.07 -14.80 -27.64
CA ASP A 179 -1.27 -15.58 -27.88
C ASP A 179 -0.82 -16.77 -28.72
N GLY A 180 -0.53 -17.86 -28.02
CA GLY A 180 -0.31 -19.18 -28.57
C GLY A 180 -1.65 -19.67 -29.06
N ASP A 181 -2.13 -19.07 -30.15
CA ASP A 181 -3.12 -19.62 -31.04
C ASP A 181 -2.57 -20.94 -31.59
N SER A 182 -2.70 -21.99 -30.79
CA SER A 182 -2.90 -23.33 -31.31
C SER A 182 -4.38 -23.64 -31.16
N GLY A 183 -5.21 -22.99 -31.99
CA GLY A 183 -6.45 -23.60 -32.42
C GLY A 183 -6.18 -25.02 -32.90
N ASP A 184 -6.53 -26.00 -32.07
CA ASP A 184 -6.96 -27.30 -32.57
C ASP A 184 -8.14 -27.81 -31.74
N ALA A 185 -9.19 -28.12 -32.47
CA ALA A 185 -10.52 -28.41 -31.99
C ALA A 185 -10.63 -29.87 -31.55
N VAL A 186 -11.29 -30.13 -30.43
CA VAL A 186 -12.03 -31.38 -30.23
C VAL A 186 -13.36 -31.10 -29.52
N ASP A 187 -14.39 -31.05 -30.35
CA ASP A 187 -15.77 -31.37 -29.99
C ASP A 187 -15.80 -32.86 -29.61
N ASP A 188 -16.07 -33.18 -28.35
CA ASP A 188 -16.54 -34.52 -27.97
C ASP A 188 -17.63 -34.41 -26.90
N ALA A 189 -18.85 -34.21 -27.39
CA ALA A 189 -20.07 -34.44 -26.65
C ALA A 189 -20.21 -35.91 -26.26
N SER A 190 -20.47 -36.20 -24.98
CA SER A 190 -21.40 -37.28 -24.61
C SER A 190 -21.80 -37.31 -23.12
N SER A 191 -23.11 -37.17 -22.92
CA SER A 191 -24.02 -37.89 -22.01
C SER A 191 -23.76 -37.86 -20.49
N ASP A 192 -24.60 -37.24 -19.68
CA ASP A 192 -25.95 -37.66 -19.24
C ASP A 192 -25.94 -38.59 -18.01
N ASP A 193 -26.95 -38.37 -17.16
CA ASP A 193 -27.49 -39.21 -16.09
C ASP A 193 -27.02 -39.03 -14.62
N ALA A 194 -27.73 -38.12 -13.96
CA ALA A 194 -28.52 -38.28 -12.73
C ALA A 194 -27.94 -38.95 -11.46
N ALA A 195 -28.10 -38.27 -10.32
CA ALA A 195 -28.95 -38.75 -9.22
C ALA A 195 -29.23 -37.64 -8.20
N ALA A 196 -30.51 -37.51 -7.87
CA ALA A 196 -31.03 -36.73 -6.76
C ALA A 196 -30.73 -37.42 -5.41
N SER A 197 -30.60 -36.62 -4.36
CA SER A 197 -30.85 -37.05 -2.98
C SER A 197 -31.40 -35.86 -2.22
N ASP A 198 -32.72 -35.86 -2.10
CA ASP A 198 -33.54 -35.02 -1.23
C ASP A 198 -33.62 -35.69 0.17
N GLU A 199 -34.17 -34.97 1.16
CA GLU A 199 -34.48 -35.35 2.57
C GLU A 199 -33.33 -35.09 3.59
N ASP A 200 -33.35 -34.08 4.46
CA ASP A 200 -34.34 -33.59 5.45
C ASP A 200 -34.55 -34.51 6.67
N ASP A 201 -34.00 -34.10 7.82
CA ASP A 201 -34.47 -34.30 9.22
C ASP A 201 -33.35 -33.73 10.13
N GLY A 202 -33.52 -32.84 11.10
CA GLY A 202 -34.62 -32.67 12.04
C GLY A 202 -34.02 -32.67 13.46
N GLU A 203 -34.10 -31.53 14.16
CA GLU A 203 -34.05 -31.34 15.63
C GLU A 203 -32.67 -31.54 16.35
N GLU A 204 -32.33 -30.93 17.49
CA GLU A 204 -33.06 -30.21 18.55
C GLU A 204 -32.27 -28.97 19.02
N LEU A 205 -33.02 -27.92 19.37
CA LEU A 205 -32.63 -26.87 20.30
C LEU A 205 -32.76 -27.43 21.73
N LEU A 206 -31.71 -27.30 22.56
CA LEU A 206 -31.78 -27.01 24.01
C LEU A 206 -30.41 -26.58 24.55
#